data_AF-A0A8J6RJS8-F1
#
_entry.id   AF-A0A8J6RJS8-F1
#
_cell.length_a   1.000
_cell.length_b   1.000
_cell.length_c   1.000
_cell.angle_alpha   90.00
_cell.angle_beta   90.00
_cell.angle_gamma   90.00
#
_symmetry.space_group_name_H-M   'P 1'
#
loop_
_entity.id
_entity.type
_entity.pdbx_description
1 polymer ?
#
loop_
_entity_poly.entity_id
_entity_poly.type
_entity_poly.pdbx_seq_one_letter_code
_entity_poly.pdbx_strand_id
1 'polypeptide(L)' 'MRTPDDSTPERIVRFTVDMPESLHEQLSQVADRFGKKKAMLVRLAIVQALKDLDDDAVIG' A
#
# COMPACT_ATOMS: atom_id res chain seq x y z
N MET A 1 -19.14 32.94 0.16
CA MET A 1 -19.06 31.54 0.60
C MET A 1 -17.92 30.90 -0.19
N ARG A 2 -16.72 30.77 0.39
CA ARG A 2 -15.61 30.03 -0.26
C ARG A 2 -15.99 28.56 -0.18
N THR A 3 -16.18 27.91 -1.32
CA THR A 3 -16.11 26.44 -1.38
C THR A 3 -14.74 26.03 -0.85
N PRO A 4 -14.64 25.13 0.14
CA PRO A 4 -13.36 24.53 0.44
C PRO A 4 -12.94 23.76 -0.81
N ASP A 5 -11.84 24.21 -1.40
CA ASP A 5 -11.10 23.50 -2.43
C ASP A 5 -10.56 22.21 -1.76
N ASP A 6 -11.39 21.17 -1.72
CA ASP A 6 -10.99 19.82 -1.31
C ASP A 6 -10.18 19.19 -2.46
N SER A 7 -9.03 19.80 -2.72
CA SER A 7 -8.04 19.32 -3.69
C SER A 7 -6.66 19.58 -3.11
N THR A 8 -6.51 19.39 -1.80
CA THR A 8 -5.18 19.25 -1.21
C THR A 8 -4.69 17.86 -1.62
N PRO A 9 -3.69 17.73 -2.52
CA PRO A 9 -3.20 16.42 -2.90
C PRO A 9 -2.74 15.70 -1.63
N GLU A 10 -3.30 14.51 -1.38
CA GLU A 10 -2.97 13.73 -0.18
C GLU A 10 -1.45 13.67 -0.02
N ARG A 11 -0.98 14.04 1.17
CA ARG A 11 0.45 14.11 1.44
C ARG A 11 1.05 12.72 1.29
N ILE A 12 1.90 12.54 0.27
CA ILE A 12 2.62 11.29 0.08
C ILE A 12 3.70 11.16 1.17
N VAL A 13 3.47 10.27 2.14
CA VAL A 13 4.46 9.93 3.17
C VAL A 13 5.32 8.78 2.67
N ARG A 14 6.65 8.92 2.80
CA ARG A 14 7.61 7.85 2.47
C ARG A 14 7.81 6.97 3.70
N PHE A 15 7.82 5.68 3.47
CA PHE A 15 8.06 4.66 4.47
C PHE A 15 9.17 3.74 3.97
N THR A 16 10.19 3.53 4.79
CA THR A 16 11.31 2.62 4.51
C THR A 16 11.17 1.43 5.45
N VAL A 17 11.31 0.23 4.91
CA VAL A 17 11.13 -1.03 5.63
C VAL A 17 12.30 -1.94 5.31
N ASP A 18 12.87 -2.53 6.35
CA ASP A 18 13.77 -3.65 6.20
C ASP A 18 12.96 -4.90 5.86
N MET A 19 13.31 -5.53 4.74
CA MET A 19 12.66 -6.75 4.28
C MET A 19 13.70 -7.80 3.88
N PRO A 20 13.42 -9.10 4.07
CA PRO A 20 14.30 -10.17 3.61
C PRO A 20 14.50 -10.11 2.09
N GLU A 21 15.71 -10.45 1.63
CA GLU A 21 16.06 -10.45 0.20
C GLU A 21 15.08 -11.30 -0.62
N SER A 22 14.77 -12.52 -0.17
CA SER A 22 13.82 -13.39 -0.86
C SER A 22 12.42 -12.77 -0.98
N LEU A 23 11.97 -11.97 -0.01
CA LEU A 23 10.68 -11.28 -0.09
C LEU A 23 10.74 -10.14 -1.11
N HIS A 24 11.86 -9.41 -1.15
CA HIS A 24 12.07 -8.34 -2.11
C HIS A 24 12.15 -8.89 -3.55
N GLU A 25 12.82 -10.02 -3.75
CA GLU A 25 12.87 -10.72 -5.03
C GLU A 25 11.49 -11.15 -5.49
N GLN A 26 10.69 -11.79 -4.63
CA GLN A 26 9.31 -12.16 -4.94
C GLN A 26 8.47 -10.95 -5.36
N LEU A 27 8.54 -9.85 -4.60
CA LEU A 27 7.87 -8.60 -4.96
C LEU A 27 8.33 -8.08 -6.32
N SER A 28 9.62 -8.22 -6.63
CA SER A 28 10.19 -7.83 -7.92
C SER A 28 9.67 -8.67 -9.07
N GLN A 29 9.61 -9.98 -8.92
CA GLN A 29 9.08 -10.90 -9.93
C GLN A 29 7.59 -10.63 -10.20
N VAL A 30 6.81 -10.38 -9.14
CA VAL A 30 5.39 -10.03 -9.27
C VAL A 30 5.25 -8.68 -9.99
N ALA A 31 6.03 -7.66 -9.61
CA ALA A 31 6.02 -6.35 -10.27
C ALA A 31 6.28 -6.45 -11.77
N ASP A 32 7.28 -7.25 -12.15
CA ASP A 32 7.66 -7.49 -13.54
C ASP A 32 6.55 -8.22 -14.30
N ARG A 33 6.03 -9.32 -13.73
CA ARG A 33 4.96 -10.14 -14.33
C ARG A 33 3.70 -9.34 -14.65
N PHE A 34 3.34 -8.38 -13.80
CA PHE A 34 2.14 -7.55 -13.98
C PHE A 34 2.43 -6.21 -14.66
N GLY A 35 3.69 -5.89 -14.97
CA GLY A 35 4.10 -4.59 -15.51
C GLY A 35 3.72 -3.41 -14.59
N LYS A 36 3.74 -3.63 -13.27
CA LYS A 36 3.34 -2.63 -12.27
C LYS A 36 4.55 -2.21 -11.42
N LYS A 37 4.50 -0.99 -10.87
CA LYS A 37 5.51 -0.52 -9.91
C LYS A 37 5.39 -1.29 -8.59
N LYS A 38 6.52 -1.68 -7.98
CA LYS A 38 6.56 -2.31 -6.64
C LYS A 38 5.74 -1.53 -5.61
N ALA A 39 5.86 -0.20 -5.61
CA ALA A 39 5.12 0.67 -4.69
C ALA A 39 3.59 0.56 -4.83
N MET A 40 3.07 0.28 -6.02
CA MET A 40 1.63 0.08 -6.24
C MET A 40 1.17 -1.25 -5.65
N LEU A 41 1.95 -2.32 -5.85
CA LEU A 41 1.67 -3.63 -5.25
C LEU A 41 1.72 -3.58 -3.72
N VAL A 42 2.72 -2.88 -3.16
CA VAL A 42 2.85 -2.69 -1.71
C VAL A 42 1.64 -1.93 -1.15
N ARG A 43 1.17 -0.87 -1.83
CA ARG A 43 -0.06 -0.17 -1.41
C ARG A 43 -1.27 -1.09 -1.40
N LEU A 44 -1.44 -1.90 -2.44
CA LEU A 44 -2.57 -2.84 -2.53
C LEU A 44 -2.51 -3.89 -1.42
N ALA A 45 -1.32 -4.45 -1.15
CA ALA A 45 -1.11 -5.40 -0.06
C ALA A 45 -1.41 -4.78 1.31
N ILE A 46 -0.97 -3.54 1.56
CA ILE A 46 -1.25 -2.82 2.81
C ILE A 46 -2.76 -2.59 2.98
N VAL A 47 -3.46 -2.11 1.95
CA VAL A 47 -4.91 -1.89 2.02
C VAL A 47 -5.65 -3.19 2.33
N GLN A 48 -5.26 -4.29 1.69
CA GLN A 48 -5.88 -5.59 1.93
C GLN A 48 -5.60 -6.09 3.35
N ALA A 49 -4.37 -5.96 3.84
CA ALA A 49 -4.01 -6.36 5.21
C ALA A 49 -4.73 -5.51 6.27
N LEU A 50 -4.86 -4.19 6.05
CA LEU A 50 -5.61 -3.32 6.95
C LEU A 50 -7.09 -3.70 7.01
N LYS A 51 -7.68 -4.06 5.86
CA LYS A 51 -9.08 -4.52 5.81
C LYS A 51 -9.28 -5.84 6.55
N ASP A 52 -8.34 -6.77 6.40
CA ASP A 52 -8.37 -8.07 7.08
C ASP A 52 -8.28 -7.90 8.62
N LEU A 53 -7.40 -7.01 9.09
CA LEU A 53 -7.26 -6.67 10.51
C LEU A 53 -8.51 -5.97 11.08
N ASP A 54 -9.15 -5.11 10.30
CA ASP A 54 -10.40 -4.44 10.70
C ASP A 54 -11.56 -5.44 10.81
N ASP A 55 -11.66 -6.39 9.87
CA ASP A 55 -12.68 -7.44 9.87
C ASP A 55 -12.51 -8.40 11.07
N ASP A 56 -11.27 -8.78 11.38
CA ASP A 56 -10.94 -9.62 12.56
C ASP A 56 -11.26 -8.91 13.89
N ALA A 57 -11.03 -7.58 13.95
CA ALA A 57 -11.32 -6.77 15.14
C ALA A 57 -12.83 -6.58 15.41
N VAL A 58 -13.69 -6.74 14.40
CA VAL A 58 -15.16 -6.63 14.54
C VAL A 58 -15.79 -7.92 15.10
N ILE A 59 -15.06 -9.03 15.09
CA ILE A 59 -15.49 -10.34 15.62
C ILE A 59 -14.80 -10.66 16.98
N GLY A 60 -14.22 -9.65 17.63
CA GLY A 60 -13.56 -9.75 18.95
C GLY A 60 -14.40 -9.24 20.11
#